data_AF-A0A5P9PB53-F1
#
_entry.id   AF-A0A5P9PB53-F1
#
_cell.length_a   1.000
_cell.length_b   1.000
_cell.length_c   1.000
_cell.angle_alpha   90.00
_cell.angle_beta   90.00
_cell.angle_gamma   90.00
#
_symmetry.space_group_name_H-M   'P 1'
#
loop_
_entity.id
_entity.type
_entity.pdbx_description
1 polymer ?
#
loop_
_entity_poly.entity_id
_entity_poly.type
_entity_poly.pdbx_seq_one_letter_code
_entity_poly.pdbx_strand_id
1 'polypeptide(L)'
;MRTPVTLLSASAAVLTAYGYLFGQWADLHDQRFGLLDVTREWIARPLGLGEDFGPLGLMLLLVAAGYAAAAGRALGELYPLAALVVIAHLLPPTAGLVPLGWVAVLALIGFLLARGTALLPARYRWTGQLAQLVLALNAVALADFVPDLSAAAAFFPLFVAGQLLHTNRAGLLPAWACGLLIAAALAVVAIADRVVPELDGWWYPLAATYAMLLGAVAFLLAGPTADRIAANPVVRWLAERVWWLIPLYAAVGHPLADLLPHPAGILVAVAGVGLLAEGCHRASRLLTQRTKEAV
;
A
#
# COMPACT_ATOMS: atom_id res chain seq x y z
N MET A 1 11.10 7.28 -12.42
CA MET A 1 10.97 6.56 -11.13
C MET A 1 12.05 5.50 -11.06
N ARG A 2 12.62 5.23 -9.89
CA ARG A 2 13.56 4.09 -9.71
C ARG A 2 12.73 2.85 -10.02
N THR A 3 13.11 2.08 -11.03
CA THR A 3 12.48 0.86 -11.54
C THR A 3 11.75 0.03 -10.48
N PRO A 4 12.34 -0.26 -9.31
CA PRO A 4 11.68 -1.10 -8.32
C PRO A 4 10.41 -0.47 -7.73
N VAL A 5 10.41 0.85 -7.48
CA VAL A 5 9.20 1.53 -6.98
C VAL A 5 8.07 1.41 -7.99
N THR A 6 8.37 1.58 -9.28
CA THR A 6 7.37 1.46 -10.36
C THR A 6 6.80 0.05 -10.43
N LEU A 7 7.65 -0.97 -10.36
CA LEU A 7 7.19 -2.36 -10.39
C LEU A 7 6.33 -2.69 -9.18
N LEU A 8 6.78 -2.39 -7.97
CA LEU A 8 6.03 -2.69 -6.75
C LEU A 8 4.69 -1.93 -6.70
N SER A 9 4.66 -0.66 -7.11
CA SER A 9 3.42 0.12 -7.19
C SER A 9 2.46 -0.40 -8.26
N ALA A 10 2.95 -0.83 -9.42
CA ALA A 10 2.11 -1.44 -10.44
C ALA A 10 1.57 -2.80 -9.99
N SER A 11 2.41 -3.64 -9.37
CA SER A 11 1.98 -4.91 -8.77
C SER A 11 0.94 -4.69 -7.68
N ALA A 12 1.11 -3.67 -6.83
CA ALA A 12 0.11 -3.30 -5.84
C ALA A 12 -1.24 -2.98 -6.49
N ALA A 13 -1.24 -2.15 -7.54
CA ALA A 13 -2.47 -1.81 -8.27
C ALA A 13 -3.17 -3.07 -8.83
N VAL A 14 -2.43 -4.03 -9.36
CA VAL A 14 -2.99 -5.26 -9.94
C VAL A 14 -3.48 -6.23 -8.86
N LEU A 15 -2.67 -6.49 -7.83
CA LEU A 15 -3.02 -7.43 -6.76
C LEU A 15 -4.20 -6.91 -5.93
N THR A 16 -4.29 -5.61 -5.70
CA THR A 16 -5.44 -5.00 -5.04
C THR A 16 -6.67 -5.01 -5.94
N ALA A 17 -6.54 -4.76 -7.26
CA ALA A 17 -7.66 -4.94 -8.18
C ALA A 17 -8.19 -6.38 -8.14
N TYR A 18 -7.30 -7.37 -8.20
CA TYR A 18 -7.65 -8.78 -8.07
C TYR A 18 -8.40 -9.06 -6.77
N GLY A 19 -7.83 -8.68 -5.62
CA GLY A 19 -8.43 -9.01 -4.32
C GLY A 19 -9.78 -8.33 -4.07
N TYR A 20 -9.94 -7.08 -4.49
CA TYR A 20 -11.16 -6.31 -4.20
C TYR A 20 -12.21 -6.46 -5.32
N LEU A 21 -11.84 -6.24 -6.59
CA LEU A 21 -12.82 -6.28 -7.69
C LEU A 21 -13.24 -7.69 -8.10
N PHE A 22 -12.36 -8.68 -7.96
CA PHE A 22 -12.67 -10.05 -8.34
C PHE A 22 -12.97 -10.88 -7.11
N GLY A 23 -12.05 -10.91 -6.14
CA GLY A 23 -12.18 -11.72 -4.94
C GLY A 23 -13.36 -11.32 -4.05
N GLN A 24 -13.27 -10.16 -3.43
CA GLN A 24 -14.30 -9.66 -2.51
C GLN A 24 -15.67 -9.52 -3.19
N TRP A 25 -15.72 -9.06 -4.44
CA TRP A 25 -16.98 -8.97 -5.18
C TRP A 25 -17.65 -10.33 -5.38
N ALA A 26 -16.87 -11.37 -5.72
CA ALA A 26 -17.38 -12.74 -5.87
C ALA A 26 -17.99 -13.26 -4.58
N ASP A 27 -17.30 -13.04 -3.45
CA ASP A 27 -17.76 -13.48 -2.13
C ASP A 27 -19.05 -12.77 -1.72
N LEU A 28 -19.19 -11.47 -2.01
CA LEU A 28 -20.40 -10.70 -1.72
C LEU A 28 -21.62 -11.15 -2.54
N HIS A 29 -21.40 -11.75 -3.71
CA HIS A 29 -22.46 -12.17 -4.63
C HIS A 29 -22.64 -13.69 -4.69
N ASP A 30 -21.99 -14.44 -3.79
CA ASP A 30 -21.97 -15.91 -3.78
C ASP A 30 -21.65 -16.51 -5.16
N GLN A 31 -20.74 -15.87 -5.90
CA GLN A 31 -20.30 -16.31 -7.22
C GLN A 31 -19.01 -17.11 -7.12
N ARG A 32 -18.92 -18.17 -7.93
CA ARG A 32 -17.72 -19.01 -8.05
C ARG A 32 -17.08 -18.83 -9.40
N PHE A 33 -15.77 -18.67 -9.40
CA PHE A 33 -14.99 -18.49 -10.61
C PHE A 33 -13.88 -19.53 -10.61
N GLY A 34 -13.96 -20.53 -11.49
CA GLY A 34 -13.03 -21.67 -11.45
C GLY A 34 -11.55 -21.28 -11.43
N LEU A 35 -11.14 -20.23 -12.15
CA LEU A 35 -9.74 -19.75 -12.09
C LEU A 35 -9.43 -19.01 -10.78
N LEU A 36 -10.35 -18.21 -10.26
CA LEU A 36 -10.21 -17.52 -8.97
C LEU A 36 -10.11 -18.55 -7.84
N ASP A 37 -11.04 -19.50 -7.81
CA ASP A 37 -11.11 -20.55 -6.80
C ASP A 37 -9.83 -21.40 -6.81
N VAL A 38 -9.37 -21.81 -7.99
CA VAL A 38 -8.09 -22.52 -8.14
C VAL A 38 -6.92 -21.68 -7.63
N THR A 39 -6.91 -20.39 -7.94
CA THR A 39 -5.85 -19.47 -7.49
C THR A 39 -5.87 -19.32 -5.97
N ARG A 40 -7.05 -19.21 -5.36
CA ARG A 40 -7.21 -19.11 -3.91
C ARG A 40 -6.79 -20.40 -3.20
N GLU A 41 -7.31 -21.53 -3.66
CA GLU A 41 -7.10 -22.84 -3.04
C GLU A 41 -5.66 -23.36 -3.21
N TRP A 42 -5.07 -23.21 -4.39
CA TRP A 42 -3.78 -23.81 -4.71
C TRP A 42 -2.60 -22.85 -4.58
N ILE A 43 -2.84 -21.54 -4.51
CA ILE A 43 -1.78 -20.53 -4.44
C ILE A 43 -1.92 -19.66 -3.18
N ALA A 44 -3.04 -18.96 -3.00
CA ALA A 44 -3.15 -17.99 -1.90
C ALA A 44 -3.14 -18.67 -0.52
N ARG A 45 -4.00 -19.68 -0.30
CA ARG A 45 -4.08 -20.40 0.98
C ARG A 45 -2.80 -21.16 1.34
N PRO A 46 -2.15 -21.91 0.43
CA PRO A 46 -0.90 -22.61 0.75
C PRO A 46 0.27 -21.66 1.04
N LEU A 47 0.24 -20.44 0.47
CA LEU A 47 1.18 -19.38 0.80
C LEU A 47 0.76 -18.59 2.05
N GLY A 48 -0.34 -18.95 2.72
CA GLY A 48 -0.88 -18.22 3.88
C GLY A 48 -1.09 -16.74 3.61
N LEU A 49 -1.50 -16.40 2.38
CA LEU A 49 -1.95 -15.06 1.99
C LEU A 49 -3.46 -14.87 2.27
N GLY A 50 -4.07 -15.82 2.99
CA GLY A 50 -5.49 -15.85 3.28
C GLY A 50 -6.33 -16.18 2.04
N GLU A 51 -7.48 -15.52 1.93
CA GLU A 51 -8.40 -15.70 0.81
C GLU A 51 -7.97 -14.95 -0.46
N ASP A 52 -7.10 -13.93 -0.40
CA ASP A 52 -6.73 -13.13 -1.58
C ASP A 52 -5.40 -12.36 -1.50
N PHE A 53 -4.90 -11.93 -2.66
CA PHE A 53 -3.68 -11.12 -2.78
C PHE A 53 -3.87 -9.61 -2.49
N GLY A 54 -5.09 -9.16 -2.22
CA GLY A 54 -5.40 -7.74 -2.01
C GLY A 54 -4.54 -7.08 -0.94
N PRO A 55 -4.48 -7.63 0.30
CA PRO A 55 -3.62 -7.12 1.37
C PRO A 55 -2.13 -7.13 1.04
N LEU A 56 -1.64 -8.17 0.34
CA LEU A 56 -0.25 -8.21 -0.14
C LEU A 56 0.05 -7.03 -1.06
N GLY A 57 -0.88 -6.68 -1.96
CA GLY A 57 -0.76 -5.51 -2.81
C GLY A 57 -0.60 -4.20 -2.01
N LEU A 58 -1.40 -4.02 -0.96
CA LEU A 58 -1.31 -2.84 -0.08
C LEU A 58 0.04 -2.79 0.66
N MET A 59 0.51 -3.93 1.17
CA MET A 59 1.81 -4.03 1.85
C MET A 59 2.96 -3.68 0.90
N LEU A 60 2.94 -4.17 -0.35
CA LEU A 60 3.93 -3.82 -1.36
C LEU A 60 3.94 -2.32 -1.67
N LEU A 61 2.76 -1.71 -1.73
CA LEU A 61 2.66 -0.26 -1.92
C LEU A 61 3.28 0.50 -0.75
N LEU A 62 3.01 0.11 0.50
CA LEU A 62 3.58 0.75 1.67
C LEU A 62 5.11 0.64 1.69
N VAL A 63 5.66 -0.54 1.38
CA VAL A 63 7.12 -0.73 1.23
C VAL A 63 7.68 0.18 0.14
N ALA A 64 7.04 0.25 -1.02
CA ALA A 64 7.47 1.11 -2.13
C ALA A 64 7.40 2.61 -1.78
N ALA A 65 6.34 3.01 -1.08
CA ALA A 65 6.09 4.35 -0.60
C ALA A 65 7.16 4.77 0.42
N GLY A 66 7.46 3.92 1.39
CA GLY A 66 8.51 4.14 2.38
C GLY A 66 9.90 4.32 1.78
N TYR A 67 10.24 3.48 0.81
CA TYR A 67 11.49 3.61 0.07
C TYR A 67 11.55 4.95 -0.71
N ALA A 68 10.45 5.32 -1.36
CA ALA A 68 10.37 6.58 -2.10
C ALA A 68 10.47 7.82 -1.18
N ALA A 69 9.87 7.74 0.01
CA ALA A 69 9.91 8.78 1.03
C ALA A 69 11.33 9.03 1.53
N ALA A 70 12.04 7.97 1.92
CA ALA A 70 13.44 8.06 2.33
C ALA A 70 14.35 8.58 1.20
N ALA A 71 14.00 8.29 -0.06
CA ALA A 71 14.69 8.83 -1.24
C ALA A 71 14.39 10.31 -1.54
N GLY A 72 13.62 11.01 -0.70
CA GLY A 72 13.31 12.43 -0.84
C GLY A 72 12.29 12.75 -1.92
N ARG A 73 11.49 11.79 -2.38
CA ARG A 73 10.44 12.07 -3.38
C ARG A 73 9.28 12.84 -2.76
N ALA A 74 8.77 13.80 -3.52
CA ALA A 74 7.56 14.53 -3.17
C ALA A 74 6.31 13.74 -3.56
N LEU A 75 5.26 13.88 -2.74
CA LEU A 75 3.95 13.29 -2.95
C LEU A 75 2.94 14.37 -3.35
N GLY A 76 2.99 14.87 -4.59
CA GLY A 76 1.98 15.84 -5.03
C GLY A 76 0.55 15.30 -4.89
N GLU A 77 0.36 13.99 -5.12
CA GLU A 77 -0.95 13.37 -5.28
C GLU A 77 -1.55 12.81 -3.98
N LEU A 78 -0.76 12.57 -2.93
CA LEU A 78 -1.29 12.04 -1.65
C LEU A 78 -1.96 13.09 -0.77
N TYR A 79 -1.59 14.37 -0.90
CA TYR A 79 -2.24 15.45 -0.13
C TYR A 79 -3.75 15.58 -0.43
N PRO A 80 -4.19 15.72 -1.70
CA PRO A 80 -5.63 15.82 -1.97
C PRO A 80 -6.36 14.52 -1.65
N LEU A 81 -5.72 13.37 -1.84
CA LEU A 81 -6.32 12.08 -1.54
C LEU A 81 -6.51 11.87 -0.03
N ALA A 82 -5.49 12.16 0.78
CA ALA A 82 -5.61 12.05 2.23
C ALA A 82 -6.63 13.06 2.79
N ALA A 83 -6.67 14.28 2.25
CA ALA A 83 -7.72 15.24 2.60
C ALA A 83 -9.11 14.71 2.27
N LEU A 84 -9.30 14.11 1.08
CA LEU A 84 -10.56 13.50 0.69
C LEU A 84 -10.95 12.34 1.61
N VAL A 85 -10.00 11.47 1.98
CA VAL A 85 -10.22 10.36 2.92
C VAL A 85 -10.64 10.88 4.28
N VAL A 86 -9.93 11.88 4.81
CA VAL A 86 -10.25 12.50 6.11
C VAL A 86 -11.64 13.14 6.07
N ILE A 87 -11.95 13.90 5.01
CA ILE A 87 -13.28 14.51 4.82
C ILE A 87 -14.36 13.42 4.77
N ALA A 88 -14.11 12.33 4.04
CA ALA A 88 -15.06 11.22 3.94
C ALA A 88 -15.31 10.53 5.29
N HIS A 89 -14.29 10.44 6.16
CA HIS A 89 -14.45 9.90 7.52
C HIS A 89 -15.12 10.88 8.49
N LEU A 90 -14.92 12.18 8.32
CA LEU A 90 -15.57 13.22 9.13
C LEU A 90 -17.05 13.41 8.79
N LEU A 91 -17.51 12.88 7.66
CA LEU A 91 -18.90 12.88 7.22
C LEU A 91 -19.46 11.45 7.44
N PRO A 92 -20.24 11.19 8.50
CA PRO A 92 -20.67 9.83 8.88
C PRO A 92 -21.31 8.99 7.77
N PRO A 93 -22.17 9.51 6.87
CA PRO A 93 -22.74 8.70 5.79
C PRO A 93 -21.73 8.31 4.70
N THR A 94 -20.52 8.90 4.71
CA THR A 94 -19.49 8.67 3.70
C THR A 94 -18.27 7.90 4.22
N ALA A 95 -18.22 7.54 5.50
CA ALA A 95 -17.07 6.85 6.10
C ALA A 95 -16.79 5.49 5.43
N GLY A 96 -17.84 4.78 5.00
CA GLY A 96 -17.72 3.53 4.23
C GLY A 96 -17.32 3.71 2.76
N LEU A 97 -17.25 4.95 2.25
CA LEU A 97 -16.97 5.20 0.82
C LEU A 97 -15.49 5.07 0.46
N VAL A 98 -14.57 5.03 1.43
CA VAL A 98 -13.14 4.85 1.12
C VAL A 98 -12.52 3.78 2.03
N PRO A 99 -12.93 2.51 1.90
CA PRO A 99 -12.51 1.44 2.81
C PRO A 99 -10.99 1.17 2.76
N LEU A 100 -10.30 1.64 1.71
CA LEU A 100 -8.83 1.55 1.56
C LEU A 100 -8.13 2.91 1.72
N GLY A 101 -8.85 3.93 2.20
CA GLY A 101 -8.33 5.27 2.38
C GLY A 101 -7.24 5.36 3.44
N TRP A 102 -7.28 4.46 4.43
CA TRP A 102 -6.28 4.40 5.49
C TRP A 102 -4.85 4.20 4.95
N VAL A 103 -4.68 3.50 3.82
CA VAL A 103 -3.35 3.28 3.20
C VAL A 103 -2.73 4.60 2.74
N ALA A 104 -3.54 5.49 2.16
CA ALA A 104 -3.10 6.82 1.75
C ALA A 104 -2.76 7.71 2.96
N VAL A 105 -3.52 7.59 4.04
CA VAL A 105 -3.27 8.32 5.30
C VAL A 105 -1.96 7.86 5.94
N LEU A 106 -1.75 6.55 6.08
CA LEU A 106 -0.49 5.98 6.58
C LEU A 106 0.71 6.39 5.74
N ALA A 107 0.57 6.35 4.42
CA ALA A 107 1.62 6.81 3.52
C ALA A 107 1.90 8.30 3.75
N LEU A 108 0.89 9.17 3.82
CA LEU A 108 1.09 10.59 4.09
C LEU A 108 1.82 10.82 5.42
N ILE A 109 1.34 10.20 6.51
CA ILE A 109 1.98 10.27 7.84
C ILE A 109 3.44 9.80 7.74
N GLY A 110 3.68 8.67 7.09
CA GLY A 110 5.01 8.12 6.89
C GLY A 110 5.94 9.06 6.13
N PHE A 111 5.46 9.75 5.10
CA PHE A 111 6.27 10.72 4.37
C PHE A 111 6.59 11.97 5.21
N LEU A 112 5.65 12.44 6.04
CA LEU A 112 5.91 13.54 6.98
C LEU A 112 6.98 13.13 8.01
N LEU A 113 6.87 11.92 8.57
CA LEU A 113 7.85 11.38 9.51
C LEU A 113 9.21 11.12 8.85
N ALA A 114 9.24 10.66 7.59
CA ALA A 114 10.47 10.50 6.82
C ALA A 114 11.15 11.87 6.56
N ARG A 115 10.37 12.92 6.27
CA ARG A 115 10.90 14.29 6.16
C ARG A 115 11.47 14.79 7.49
N GLY A 116 10.77 14.57 8.59
CA GLY A 116 11.28 14.89 9.93
C GLY A 116 12.59 14.14 10.21
N THR A 117 12.64 12.84 9.87
CA THR A 117 13.83 12.01 10.02
C THR A 117 14.99 12.50 9.16
N ALA A 118 14.72 13.06 7.97
CA ALA A 118 15.75 13.59 7.08
C ALA A 118 16.46 14.84 7.65
N LEU A 119 15.84 15.55 8.59
CA LEU A 119 16.44 16.67 9.33
C LEU A 119 17.54 16.21 10.29
N LEU A 120 17.53 14.93 10.70
CA LEU A 120 18.57 14.38 11.56
C LEU A 120 19.89 14.21 10.76
N PRO A 121 21.05 14.38 11.43
CA PRO A 121 22.34 14.03 10.84
C PRO A 121 22.33 12.61 10.28
N ALA A 122 22.97 12.39 9.14
CA ALA A 122 22.90 11.11 8.40
C ALA A 122 23.16 9.88 9.27
N ARG A 123 24.13 9.96 10.19
CA ARG A 123 24.50 8.91 11.16
C ARG A 123 23.41 8.53 12.16
N TYR A 124 22.41 9.38 12.35
CA TYR A 124 21.31 9.19 13.31
C TYR A 124 19.96 8.96 12.63
N ARG A 125 19.88 8.94 11.30
CA ARG A 125 18.58 8.77 10.62
C ARG A 125 17.87 7.48 11.04
N TRP A 126 18.63 6.42 11.31
CA TRP A 126 18.12 5.14 11.83
C TRP A 126 17.31 5.26 13.12
N THR A 127 17.58 6.25 13.98
CA THR A 127 16.79 6.48 15.20
C THR A 127 15.40 7.02 14.89
N GLY A 128 15.24 7.75 13.77
CA GLY A 128 13.93 8.18 13.28
C GLY A 128 13.08 7.01 12.79
N GLN A 129 13.66 6.04 12.09
CA GLN A 129 12.94 4.81 11.73
C GLN A 129 12.61 3.96 12.97
N LEU A 130 13.52 3.87 13.95
CA LEU A 130 13.24 3.19 15.21
C LEU A 130 12.07 3.85 15.95
N ALA A 131 12.06 5.18 16.06
CA ALA A 131 10.97 5.92 16.68
C ALA A 131 9.63 5.67 15.97
N GLN A 132 9.63 5.59 14.63
CA GLN A 132 8.44 5.23 13.86
C GLN A 132 7.92 3.83 14.18
N LEU A 133 8.80 2.83 14.35
CA LEU A 133 8.40 1.48 14.78
C LEU A 133 7.85 1.47 16.20
N VAL A 134 8.44 2.24 17.12
CA VAL A 134 7.93 2.37 18.49
C VAL A 134 6.55 3.02 18.47
N LEU A 135 6.33 4.06 17.66
CA LEU A 135 5.00 4.67 17.50
C LEU A 135 3.97 3.67 16.96
N ALA A 136 4.34 2.87 15.95
CA ALA A 136 3.46 1.82 15.41
C ALA A 136 3.11 0.77 16.48
N LEU A 137 4.11 0.29 17.24
CA LEU A 137 3.90 -0.68 18.31
C LEU A 137 2.97 -0.12 19.40
N ASN A 138 3.15 1.15 19.80
CA ASN A 138 2.28 1.78 20.79
C ASN A 138 0.85 1.93 20.24
N ALA A 139 0.68 2.30 18.97
CA ALA A 139 -0.65 2.36 18.36
C ALA A 139 -1.33 0.99 18.29
N VAL A 140 -0.57 -0.07 17.99
CA VAL A 140 -1.06 -1.47 18.05
C VAL A 140 -1.47 -1.86 19.47
N ALA A 141 -0.69 -1.46 20.48
CA ALA A 141 -1.00 -1.77 21.89
C ALA A 141 -2.27 -1.07 22.41
N LEU A 142 -2.83 -0.11 21.67
CA LEU A 142 -4.08 0.56 21.99
C LEU A 142 -5.32 -0.11 21.36
N ALA A 143 -5.21 -1.37 20.93
CA ALA A 143 -6.28 -2.10 20.23
C ALA A 143 -7.61 -2.09 20.99
N ASP A 144 -7.58 -2.24 22.31
CA ASP A 144 -8.79 -2.22 23.16
C ASP A 144 -9.51 -0.85 23.20
N PHE A 145 -8.82 0.23 22.84
CA PHE A 145 -9.34 1.59 22.90
C PHE A 145 -9.67 2.17 21.53
N VAL A 146 -8.86 1.87 20.51
CA VAL A 146 -8.98 2.45 19.16
C VAL A 146 -8.71 1.37 18.09
N PRO A 147 -9.58 0.35 17.96
CA PRO A 147 -9.32 -0.84 17.15
C PRO A 147 -9.03 -0.54 15.68
N ASP A 148 -9.81 0.35 15.05
CA ASP A 148 -9.60 0.74 13.65
C ASP A 148 -8.22 1.37 13.40
N LEU A 149 -7.77 2.21 14.34
CA LEU A 149 -6.45 2.82 14.27
C LEU A 149 -5.35 1.77 14.48
N SER A 150 -5.53 0.87 15.45
CA SER A 150 -4.57 -0.20 15.74
C SER A 150 -4.43 -1.17 14.57
N ALA A 151 -5.54 -1.52 13.91
CA ALA A 151 -5.57 -2.32 12.69
C ALA A 151 -4.80 -1.65 11.55
N ALA A 152 -5.05 -0.35 11.28
CA ALA A 152 -4.29 0.38 10.28
C ALA A 152 -2.79 0.48 10.66
N ALA A 153 -2.49 0.81 11.91
CA ALA A 153 -1.13 0.97 12.41
C ALA A 153 -0.30 -0.32 12.31
N ALA A 154 -0.93 -1.49 12.37
CA ALA A 154 -0.28 -2.79 12.17
C ALA A 154 0.45 -2.91 10.82
N PHE A 155 0.01 -2.19 9.78
CA PHE A 155 0.64 -2.20 8.46
C PHE A 155 1.71 -1.11 8.29
N PHE A 156 1.77 -0.10 9.18
CA PHE A 156 2.77 0.97 9.11
C PHE A 156 4.24 0.49 9.14
N PRO A 157 4.61 -0.59 9.86
CA PRO A 157 5.96 -1.13 9.82
C PRO A 157 6.48 -1.45 8.41
N LEU A 158 5.61 -1.80 7.45
CA LEU A 158 5.99 -2.06 6.07
C LEU A 158 6.50 -0.79 5.37
N PHE A 159 5.89 0.36 5.68
CA PHE A 159 6.38 1.66 5.22
C PHE A 159 7.77 1.96 5.81
N VAL A 160 7.95 1.73 7.11
CA VAL A 160 9.26 1.93 7.76
C VAL A 160 10.32 1.01 7.16
N ALA A 161 9.98 -0.24 6.87
CA ALA A 161 10.88 -1.20 6.28
C ALA A 161 11.33 -0.78 4.86
N GLY A 162 10.47 -0.15 4.06
CA GLY A 162 10.86 0.52 2.82
C GLY A 162 11.92 1.61 3.03
N GLN A 163 11.78 2.43 4.07
CA GLN A 163 12.79 3.46 4.43
C GLN A 163 14.11 2.82 4.85
N LEU A 164 14.07 1.72 5.61
CA LEU A 164 15.26 0.98 6.05
C LEU A 164 16.02 0.40 4.85
N LEU A 165 15.32 -0.22 3.89
CA LEU A 165 15.92 -0.71 2.64
C LEU A 165 16.61 0.40 1.85
N HIS A 166 16.02 1.59 1.79
CA HIS A 166 16.67 2.75 1.17
C HIS A 166 17.94 3.16 1.92
N THR A 167 17.85 3.25 3.25
CA THR A 167 18.93 3.70 4.13
C THR A 167 20.13 2.75 4.07
N ASN A 168 19.85 1.44 4.03
CA ASN A 168 20.86 0.41 3.81
C ASN A 168 21.51 0.52 2.43
N ARG A 169 20.70 0.64 1.35
CA ARG A 169 21.22 0.81 -0.01
C ARG A 169 22.05 2.09 -0.16
N ALA A 170 21.73 3.14 0.58
CA ALA A 170 22.49 4.39 0.61
C ALA A 170 23.80 4.30 1.42
N GLY A 171 24.11 3.16 2.03
CA GLY A 171 25.30 2.96 2.86
C GLY A 171 25.24 3.63 4.24
N LEU A 172 24.05 4.09 4.66
CA LEU A 172 23.86 4.81 5.93
C LEU A 172 23.54 3.88 7.11
N LEU A 173 23.18 2.62 6.82
CA LEU A 173 22.87 1.60 7.82
C LEU A 173 23.47 0.26 7.38
N PRO A 174 24.30 -0.41 8.19
CA PRO A 174 24.88 -1.69 7.82
C PRO A 174 23.81 -2.77 7.69
N ALA A 175 24.06 -3.78 6.84
CA ALA A 175 23.07 -4.79 6.47
C ALA A 175 22.52 -5.57 7.68
N TRP A 176 23.38 -5.91 8.65
CA TRP A 176 22.95 -6.61 9.86
C TRP A 176 21.96 -5.78 10.70
N ALA A 177 22.22 -4.47 10.87
CA ALA A 177 21.35 -3.58 11.63
C ALA A 177 20.03 -3.33 10.88
N CYS A 178 20.09 -3.21 9.56
CA CYS A 178 18.90 -3.16 8.71
C CYS A 178 18.05 -4.43 8.86
N GLY A 179 18.68 -5.61 8.85
CA GLY A 179 18.01 -6.89 9.04
C GLY A 179 17.31 -6.97 10.40
N LEU A 180 17.97 -6.54 11.47
CA LEU A 180 17.36 -6.49 12.82
C LEU A 180 16.17 -5.55 12.90
N LEU A 181 16.25 -4.35 12.30
CA LEU A 181 15.14 -3.40 12.32
C LEU A 181 13.96 -3.86 11.43
N ILE A 182 14.23 -4.54 10.31
CA ILE A 182 13.18 -5.18 9.50
C ILE A 182 12.54 -6.34 10.27
N ALA A 183 13.33 -7.14 10.99
CA ALA A 183 12.78 -8.19 11.85
C ALA A 183 11.91 -7.60 12.97
N ALA A 184 12.31 -6.48 13.56
CA ALA A 184 11.49 -5.75 14.52
C ALA A 184 10.20 -5.23 13.89
N ALA A 185 10.24 -4.72 12.66
CA ALA A 185 9.05 -4.30 11.92
C ALA A 185 8.06 -5.46 11.70
N LEU A 186 8.56 -6.64 11.30
CA LEU A 186 7.74 -7.84 11.16
C LEU A 186 7.21 -8.35 12.51
N ALA A 187 7.99 -8.22 13.58
CA ALA A 187 7.53 -8.57 14.92
C ALA A 187 6.36 -7.70 15.37
N VAL A 188 6.33 -6.40 15.03
CA VAL A 188 5.17 -5.53 15.31
C VAL A 188 3.92 -6.05 14.59
N VAL A 189 4.05 -6.46 13.32
CA VAL A 189 2.93 -7.04 12.56
C VAL A 189 2.46 -8.36 13.19
N ALA A 190 3.39 -9.21 13.62
CA ALA A 190 3.08 -10.47 14.29
C ALA A 190 2.42 -10.29 15.67
N ILE A 191 2.80 -9.24 16.40
CA ILE A 191 2.14 -8.87 17.65
C ILE A 191 0.73 -8.35 17.35
N ALA A 192 0.57 -7.50 16.34
CA ALA A 192 -0.73 -6.97 15.96
C ALA A 192 -1.73 -8.06 15.58
N ASP A 193 -1.31 -9.08 14.84
CA ASP A 193 -2.11 -10.26 14.49
C ASP A 193 -2.70 -10.98 15.72
N ARG A 194 -2.06 -10.87 16.89
CA ARG A 194 -2.51 -11.50 18.14
C ARG A 194 -3.34 -10.59 19.05
N VAL A 195 -3.19 -9.28 18.90
CA VAL A 195 -3.73 -8.28 19.83
C VAL A 195 -4.87 -7.48 19.20
N VAL A 196 -4.90 -7.36 17.88
CA VAL A 196 -5.93 -6.63 17.14
C VAL A 196 -6.96 -7.65 16.60
N PRO A 197 -8.19 -7.68 17.14
CA PRO A 197 -9.19 -8.68 16.77
C PRO A 197 -9.53 -8.70 15.28
N GLU A 198 -9.50 -7.54 14.62
CA GLU A 198 -9.79 -7.38 13.19
C GLU A 198 -8.77 -8.11 12.28
N LEU A 199 -7.60 -8.44 12.82
CA LEU A 199 -6.52 -9.10 12.09
C LEU A 199 -6.47 -10.61 12.31
N ASP A 200 -7.24 -11.14 13.27
CA ASP A 200 -7.16 -12.55 13.66
C ASP A 200 -7.53 -13.50 12.51
N GLY A 201 -6.76 -14.58 12.37
CA GLY A 201 -7.00 -15.64 11.38
C GLY A 201 -6.54 -15.34 9.95
N TRP A 202 -6.02 -14.14 9.65
CA TRP A 202 -5.65 -13.74 8.28
C TRP A 202 -4.19 -13.97 7.88
N TRP A 203 -3.33 -14.36 8.81
CA TRP A 203 -1.90 -14.66 8.56
C TRP A 203 -1.13 -13.49 7.93
N TYR A 204 -1.53 -12.24 8.24
CA TYR A 204 -0.86 -11.03 7.75
C TYR A 204 0.65 -10.96 8.01
N PRO A 205 1.22 -11.54 9.09
CA PRO A 205 2.67 -11.56 9.27
C PRO A 205 3.42 -12.28 8.15
N LEU A 206 2.81 -13.32 7.57
CA LEU A 206 3.41 -14.06 6.45
C LEU A 206 3.32 -13.25 5.15
N ALA A 207 2.16 -12.65 4.85
CA ALA A 207 2.02 -11.72 3.74
C ALA A 207 3.00 -10.53 3.84
N ALA A 208 3.20 -9.98 5.04
CA ALA A 208 4.17 -8.93 5.30
C ALA A 208 5.60 -9.39 5.03
N THR A 209 5.93 -10.63 5.39
CA THR A 209 7.23 -11.24 5.08
C THR A 209 7.45 -11.35 3.57
N TYR A 210 6.44 -11.81 2.81
CA TYR A 210 6.53 -11.84 1.34
C TYR A 210 6.68 -10.44 0.75
N ALA A 211 5.89 -9.46 1.20
CA ALA A 211 6.00 -8.08 0.74
C ALA A 211 7.41 -7.53 0.98
N MET A 212 7.99 -7.84 2.13
CA MET A 212 9.34 -7.44 2.48
C MET A 212 10.41 -8.10 1.64
N LEU A 213 10.32 -9.42 1.42
CA LEU A 213 11.26 -10.15 0.57
C LEU A 213 11.19 -9.68 -0.88
N LEU A 214 9.98 -9.52 -1.42
CA LEU A 214 9.77 -8.97 -2.77
C LEU A 214 10.31 -7.54 -2.87
N GLY A 215 10.05 -6.71 -1.86
CA GLY A 215 10.62 -5.37 -1.75
C GLY A 215 12.14 -5.38 -1.74
N ALA A 216 12.75 -6.20 -0.89
CA ALA A 216 14.20 -6.33 -0.79
C ALA A 216 14.82 -6.81 -2.11
N VAL A 217 14.27 -7.86 -2.74
CA VAL A 217 14.71 -8.36 -4.04
C VAL A 217 14.57 -7.27 -5.10
N ALA A 218 13.43 -6.59 -5.18
CA ALA A 218 13.23 -5.53 -6.17
C ALA A 218 14.21 -4.37 -5.95
N PHE A 219 14.41 -3.92 -4.71
CA PHE A 219 15.27 -2.77 -4.42
C PHE A 219 16.76 -3.06 -4.43
N LEU A 220 17.18 -4.29 -4.16
CA LEU A 220 18.59 -4.67 -4.07
C LEU A 220 19.09 -5.35 -5.35
N LEU A 221 18.23 -6.10 -6.05
CA LEU A 221 18.61 -7.00 -7.14
C LEU A 221 17.98 -6.64 -8.50
N ALA A 222 17.26 -5.52 -8.63
CA ALA A 222 16.73 -5.11 -9.93
C ALA A 222 17.84 -4.94 -10.97
N GLY A 223 17.63 -5.58 -12.13
CA GLY A 223 18.53 -5.52 -13.28
C GLY A 223 17.81 -5.15 -14.59
N PRO A 224 18.46 -5.39 -15.76
CA PRO A 224 17.97 -4.89 -17.06
C PRO A 224 16.57 -5.39 -17.46
N THR A 225 16.17 -6.58 -17.00
CA THR A 225 14.82 -7.11 -17.23
C THR A 225 13.77 -6.33 -16.45
N ALA A 226 14.07 -5.99 -15.19
CA ALA A 226 13.19 -5.17 -14.37
C ALA A 226 13.01 -3.78 -14.99
N ASP A 227 14.10 -3.18 -15.50
CA ASP A 227 14.07 -1.89 -16.19
C ASP A 227 13.17 -1.92 -17.44
N ARG A 228 13.28 -2.99 -18.25
CA ARG A 228 12.42 -3.19 -19.43
C ARG A 228 10.94 -3.31 -19.06
N ILE A 229 10.61 -4.07 -18.01
CA ILE A 229 9.22 -4.21 -17.55
C ILE A 229 8.71 -2.88 -17.01
N ALA A 230 9.51 -2.18 -16.19
CA ALA A 230 9.12 -0.88 -15.64
C ALA A 230 9.00 0.22 -16.71
N ALA A 231 9.66 0.06 -17.86
CA ALA A 231 9.52 0.97 -19.00
C ALA A 231 8.21 0.75 -19.78
N ASN A 232 7.53 -0.39 -19.60
CA ASN A 232 6.27 -0.67 -20.27
C ASN A 232 5.22 0.41 -19.93
N PRO A 233 4.54 1.00 -20.94
CA PRO A 233 3.58 2.08 -20.71
C PRO A 233 2.46 1.71 -19.73
N VAL A 234 1.97 0.48 -19.77
CA VAL A 234 0.90 -0.01 -18.88
C VAL A 234 1.38 -0.06 -17.43
N VAL A 235 2.57 -0.61 -17.21
CA VAL A 235 3.20 -0.70 -15.88
C VAL A 235 3.42 0.69 -15.29
N ARG A 236 3.94 1.61 -16.11
CA ARG A 236 4.10 3.01 -15.71
C ARG A 236 2.78 3.68 -15.39
N TRP A 237 1.78 3.47 -16.25
CA TRP A 237 0.45 4.04 -16.07
C TRP A 237 -0.15 3.61 -14.73
N LEU A 238 -0.14 2.31 -14.43
CA LEU A 238 -0.59 1.75 -13.16
C LEU A 238 0.16 2.35 -11.98
N ALA A 239 1.50 2.36 -12.04
CA ALA A 239 2.33 2.86 -10.95
C ALA A 239 2.10 4.35 -10.65
N GLU A 240 1.88 5.17 -11.68
CA GLU A 240 1.63 6.61 -11.53
C GLU A 240 0.24 6.89 -10.92
N ARG A 241 -0.72 5.98 -11.07
CA ARG A 241 -2.12 6.18 -10.64
C ARG A 241 -2.52 5.31 -9.46
N VAL A 242 -1.59 4.51 -8.92
CA VAL A 242 -1.87 3.52 -7.86
C VAL A 242 -2.62 4.12 -6.66
N TRP A 243 -2.28 5.35 -6.27
CA TRP A 243 -2.91 6.04 -5.15
C TRP A 243 -4.37 6.40 -5.41
N TRP A 244 -4.77 6.63 -6.66
CA TRP A 244 -6.17 6.83 -7.03
C TRP A 244 -6.88 5.50 -7.30
N LEU A 245 -6.19 4.54 -7.94
CA LEU A 245 -6.76 3.24 -8.29
C LEU A 245 -7.26 2.46 -7.07
N ILE A 246 -6.41 2.32 -6.05
CA ILE A 246 -6.69 1.50 -4.87
C ILE A 246 -7.98 1.90 -4.13
N PRO A 247 -8.15 3.16 -3.69
CA PRO A 247 -9.38 3.56 -3.01
C PRO A 247 -10.60 3.45 -3.92
N LEU A 248 -10.45 3.68 -5.23
CA LEU A 248 -11.55 3.59 -6.20
C LEU A 248 -12.01 2.16 -6.50
N TYR A 249 -11.15 1.14 -6.34
CA TYR A 249 -11.54 -0.25 -6.58
C TYR A 249 -12.75 -0.65 -5.73
N ALA A 250 -12.72 -0.37 -4.42
CA ALA A 250 -13.84 -0.66 -3.56
C ALA A 250 -14.97 0.38 -3.70
N ALA A 251 -14.62 1.68 -3.69
CA ALA A 251 -15.59 2.77 -3.65
C ALA A 251 -16.47 2.87 -4.90
N VAL A 252 -15.89 2.60 -6.07
CA VAL A 252 -16.54 2.79 -7.38
C VAL A 252 -16.63 1.48 -8.14
N GLY A 253 -15.64 0.60 -7.98
CA GLY A 253 -15.62 -0.66 -8.72
C GLY A 253 -16.78 -1.59 -8.38
N HIS A 254 -17.14 -1.78 -7.10
CA HIS A 254 -18.29 -2.62 -6.74
C HIS A 254 -19.61 -2.07 -7.31
N PRO A 255 -19.99 -0.80 -7.06
CA PRO A 255 -21.20 -0.23 -7.66
C PRO A 255 -21.27 -0.35 -9.19
N LEU A 256 -20.13 -0.19 -9.88
CA LEU A 256 -20.08 -0.36 -11.34
C LEU A 256 -20.19 -1.81 -11.78
N ALA A 257 -19.62 -2.75 -11.02
CA ALA A 257 -19.70 -4.17 -11.30
C ALA A 257 -21.14 -4.68 -11.20
N ASP A 258 -21.94 -4.11 -10.30
CA ASP A 258 -23.33 -4.50 -10.07
C ASP A 258 -24.30 -4.01 -11.17
N LEU A 259 -23.85 -3.11 -12.06
CA LEU A 259 -24.69 -2.57 -13.14
C LEU A 259 -24.99 -3.60 -14.24
N LEU A 260 -24.14 -4.61 -14.41
CA LEU A 260 -24.25 -5.59 -15.48
C LEU A 260 -23.93 -7.00 -14.97
N PRO A 261 -24.48 -8.05 -15.60
CA PRO A 261 -24.10 -9.42 -15.30
C PRO A 261 -22.60 -9.66 -15.54
N HIS A 262 -22.03 -10.60 -14.80
CA HIS A 262 -20.68 -11.08 -15.03
C HIS A 262 -20.55 -11.73 -16.43
N PRO A 263 -19.42 -11.54 -17.17
CA PRO A 263 -18.20 -10.78 -16.85
C PRO A 263 -18.25 -9.30 -17.23
N ALA A 264 -19.34 -8.84 -17.86
CA ALA A 264 -19.44 -7.49 -18.38
C ALA A 264 -19.36 -6.43 -17.26
N GLY A 265 -19.98 -6.70 -16.11
CA GLY A 265 -19.91 -5.82 -14.93
C GLY A 265 -18.48 -5.53 -14.48
N ILE A 266 -17.66 -6.57 -14.31
CA ILE A 266 -16.26 -6.40 -13.88
C ILE A 266 -15.44 -5.63 -14.92
N LEU A 267 -15.65 -5.87 -16.22
CA LEU A 267 -14.96 -5.12 -17.27
C LEU A 267 -15.34 -3.63 -17.24
N VAL A 268 -16.61 -3.31 -17.00
CA VAL A 268 -17.07 -1.93 -16.82
C VAL A 268 -16.49 -1.32 -15.55
N ALA A 269 -16.41 -2.07 -14.46
CA ALA A 269 -15.78 -1.61 -13.21
C ALA A 269 -14.30 -1.28 -13.41
N VAL A 270 -13.53 -2.17 -14.03
CA VAL A 270 -12.10 -1.95 -14.31
C VAL A 270 -11.90 -0.72 -15.23
N ALA A 271 -12.69 -0.62 -16.30
CA ALA A 271 -12.62 0.51 -17.21
C ALA A 271 -13.03 1.84 -16.53
N GLY A 272 -14.13 1.84 -15.78
CA GLY A 272 -14.64 3.01 -15.08
C GLY A 272 -13.70 3.50 -13.99
N VAL A 273 -13.17 2.59 -13.15
CA VAL A 273 -12.15 2.92 -12.15
C VAL A 273 -10.89 3.45 -12.84
N GLY A 274 -10.45 2.84 -13.94
CA GLY A 274 -9.29 3.29 -14.69
C GLY A 274 -9.44 4.71 -15.26
N LEU A 275 -10.60 5.00 -15.86
CA LEU A 275 -10.92 6.34 -16.38
C LEU A 275 -11.01 7.38 -15.27
N LEU A 276 -11.64 7.05 -14.15
CA LEU A 276 -11.78 7.96 -13.02
C LEU A 276 -10.42 8.23 -12.38
N ALA A 277 -9.59 7.20 -12.19
CA ALA A 277 -8.23 7.33 -11.68
C ALA A 277 -7.36 8.21 -12.59
N GLU A 278 -7.47 8.06 -13.92
CA GLU A 278 -6.81 8.96 -14.89
C GLU A 278 -7.26 10.42 -14.69
N GLY A 279 -8.56 10.65 -14.56
CA GLY A 279 -9.14 11.98 -14.34
C GLY A 279 -8.63 12.63 -13.06
N CYS A 280 -8.71 11.92 -11.94
CA CYS A 280 -8.21 12.39 -10.64
C CYS A 280 -6.70 12.64 -10.66
N HIS A 281 -5.93 11.74 -11.29
CA HIS A 281 -4.49 11.88 -11.46
C HIS A 281 -4.14 13.17 -12.23
N ARG A 282 -4.79 13.41 -13.38
CA ARG A 282 -4.57 14.65 -14.16
C ARG A 282 -4.98 15.90 -13.39
N ALA A 283 -6.13 15.88 -12.72
CA ALA A 283 -6.61 17.00 -11.92
C ALA A 283 -5.62 17.35 -10.79
N SER A 284 -5.11 16.34 -10.08
CA SER A 284 -4.14 16.53 -8.99
C SER A 284 -2.81 17.12 -9.48
N ARG A 285 -2.32 16.69 -10.65
CA ARG A 285 -1.13 17.28 -11.29
C ARG A 285 -1.34 18.75 -11.65
N LEU A 286 -2.48 19.10 -12.24
CA LEU A 286 -2.81 20.50 -12.59
C LEU A 286 -2.89 21.40 -11.34
N LEU A 287 -3.52 20.92 -10.26
CA LEU A 287 -3.57 21.65 -8.99
C LEU A 287 -2.17 21.89 -8.41
N THR A 288 -1.30 20.88 -8.48
CA THR A 288 0.08 20.97 -7.97
C THR A 288 0.98 21.87 -8.83
N GLN A 289 0.71 22.00 -10.13
CA GLN A 289 1.42 22.93 -11.01
C GLN A 289 1.04 24.38 -10.70
N ARG A 290 -0.26 24.67 -10.59
CA ARG A 290 -0.74 26.03 -10.27
C ARG A 290 -0.24 26.54 -8.92
N THR A 291 -0.15 25.68 -7.91
CA THR A 291 0.38 26.09 -6.60
C THR A 291 1.88 26.40 -6.62
N LYS A 292 2.65 25.81 -7.55
CA LYS A 292 4.07 26.14 -7.73
C LYS A 292 4.30 27.44 -8.49
N GLU A 293 3.37 27.84 -9.35
CA GLU A 293 3.45 29.10 -10.10
C GLU A 293 3.01 30.32 -9.26
N ALA A 294 2.24 30.07 -8.19
CA ALA A 294 1.73 31.12 -7.29
C ALA A 294 2.67 31.45 -6.10
N VAL A 295 3.77 30.71 -5.93
CA VAL A 295 4.79 30.87 -4.88
C VAL A 295 6.09 31.34 -5.50
#